data_AF-A0A3A9YT62-F1
#
_entry.id   AF-A0A3A9YT62-F1
#
_cell.length_a   1.000
_cell.length_b   1.000
_cell.length_c   1.000
_cell.angle_alpha   90.00
_cell.angle_beta   90.00
_cell.angle_gamma   90.00
#
_symmetry.space_group_name_H-M   'P 1'
#
loop_
_entity.id
_entity.type
_entity.pdbx_description
1 polymer ?
#
loop_
_entity_poly.entity_id
_entity_poly.type
_entity_poly.pdbx_seq_one_letter_code
_entity_poly.pdbx_strand_id
1 'polypeptide(L)'
;MLHRSTAKLRWLADQLPTAPAGPDPWWRLYDALPRLQPGTAALIARHLADEDRWIREAVGVGPDRAPLPGVPCPHCGERQLVVQTAGPVDAWTVVCATGRLCTGGGCPCGMPGAVEGVPHIWRRADAIGAVAGAAPANPTREDRP
;
A
#
# COMPACT_ATOMS: atom_id res chain seq x y z
N MET A 1 -19.29 -5.34 -15.08
CA MET A 1 -18.13 -4.67 -14.46
C MET A 1 -17.04 -4.31 -15.46
N LEU A 2 -16.54 -5.26 -16.27
CA LEU A 2 -15.54 -4.98 -17.31
C LEU A 2 -15.92 -3.80 -18.22
N HIS A 3 -17.17 -3.74 -18.69
CA HIS A 3 -17.62 -2.66 -19.60
C HIS A 3 -17.50 -1.25 -19.02
N ARG A 4 -17.68 -1.08 -17.70
CA ARG A 4 -17.53 0.22 -17.03
C ARG A 4 -16.06 0.65 -17.01
N SER A 5 -15.17 -0.22 -16.55
CA SER A 5 -13.74 0.07 -16.47
C SER A 5 -13.16 0.35 -17.86
N THR A 6 -13.49 -0.48 -18.85
CA THR A 6 -13.06 -0.26 -20.24
C THR A 6 -13.59 1.06 -20.81
N ALA A 7 -14.84 1.43 -20.53
CA ALA A 7 -15.40 2.72 -20.95
C ALA A 7 -14.71 3.90 -20.26
N LYS A 8 -14.37 3.79 -18.97
CA LYS A 8 -13.67 4.83 -18.23
C LYS A 8 -12.23 5.03 -18.74
N LEU A 9 -11.51 3.94 -18.99
CA LEU A 9 -10.17 3.98 -19.59
C LEU A 9 -10.20 4.63 -20.97
N ARG A 10 -11.19 4.27 -21.80
CA ARG A 10 -11.39 4.90 -23.12
C ARG A 10 -11.64 6.38 -23.00
N TRP A 11 -12.58 6.78 -22.15
CA TRP A 11 -12.86 8.19 -21.89
C TRP A 11 -11.60 8.95 -21.44
N LEU A 12 -10.82 8.41 -20.50
CA LEU A 12 -9.56 9.01 -20.05
C LEU A 12 -8.55 9.16 -21.20
N ALA A 13 -8.36 8.11 -22.01
CA ALA A 13 -7.44 8.13 -23.14
C ALA A 13 -7.86 9.14 -24.21
N ASP A 14 -9.17 9.33 -24.41
CA ASP A 14 -9.71 10.29 -25.37
C ASP A 14 -9.61 11.75 -24.88
N GLN A 15 -9.48 11.97 -23.57
CA GLN A 15 -9.19 13.31 -23.02
C GLN A 15 -7.72 13.73 -23.17
N LEU A 16 -6.82 12.82 -23.56
CA LEU A 16 -5.39 13.10 -23.67
C LEU A 16 -5.02 13.49 -25.11
N PRO A 17 -4.64 14.75 -25.38
CA PRO A 17 -4.27 15.18 -26.73
C PRO A 17 -2.99 14.51 -27.25
N THR A 18 -2.13 14.06 -26.34
CA THR A 18 -0.83 13.42 -26.63
C THR A 18 -0.93 11.90 -26.72
N ALA A 19 -2.09 11.31 -26.46
CA ALA A 19 -2.25 9.88 -26.53
C ALA A 19 -2.20 9.40 -27.99
N PRO A 20 -1.46 8.31 -28.28
CA PRO A 20 -1.44 7.75 -29.63
C PRO A 20 -2.85 7.32 -30.06
N ALA A 21 -3.11 7.31 -31.36
CA ALA A 21 -4.32 6.70 -31.89
C ALA A 21 -4.27 5.18 -31.71
N GLY A 22 -5.39 4.55 -31.36
CA GLY A 22 -5.46 3.10 -31.22
C GLY A 22 -6.72 2.58 -30.51
N PRO A 23 -7.05 1.30 -30.69
CA PRO A 23 -8.25 0.70 -30.11
C PRO A 23 -8.11 0.38 -28.61
N ASP A 24 -6.87 0.18 -28.14
CA ASP A 24 -6.58 -0.17 -26.75
C ASP A 24 -6.36 1.10 -25.89
N PRO A 25 -7.32 1.46 -25.01
CA PRO A 25 -7.19 2.65 -24.19
C PRO A 25 -6.12 2.51 -23.10
N TRP A 26 -5.80 1.30 -22.66
CA TRP A 26 -4.76 1.09 -21.65
C TRP A 26 -3.38 1.44 -22.23
N TRP A 27 -3.03 0.88 -23.38
CA TRP A 27 -1.77 1.18 -24.06
C TRP A 27 -1.61 2.68 -24.34
N ARG A 28 -2.68 3.34 -24.78
CA ARG A 28 -2.70 4.79 -25.03
C ARG A 28 -2.37 5.61 -23.79
N LEU A 29 -2.94 5.24 -22.65
CA LEU A 29 -2.64 5.90 -21.37
C LEU A 29 -1.20 5.61 -20.93
N TYR A 30 -0.77 4.35 -21.01
CA TYR A 30 0.58 3.93 -20.62
C TYR A 30 1.66 4.68 -21.40
N ASP A 31 1.50 4.82 -22.72
CA ASP A 31 2.44 5.56 -23.56
C ASP A 31 2.43 7.08 -23.29
N ALA A 32 1.25 7.66 -23.02
CA ALA A 32 1.12 9.10 -22.81
C ALA A 32 1.63 9.57 -21.43
N LEU A 33 1.48 8.73 -20.39
CA LEU A 33 1.75 9.07 -18.98
C LEU A 33 3.12 9.72 -18.74
N PRO A 34 4.25 9.21 -19.28
CA PRO A 34 5.57 9.80 -19.07
C PRO A 34 5.72 11.24 -19.61
N ARG A 35 4.84 11.67 -20.52
CA ARG A 35 4.90 13.00 -21.18
C ARG A 35 3.91 14.00 -20.58
N LEU A 36 3.11 13.59 -19.59
CA LEU A 36 2.12 14.45 -18.97
C LEU A 36 2.75 15.43 -17.98
N GLN A 37 2.13 16.58 -17.85
CA GLN A 37 2.45 17.49 -16.75
C GLN A 37 2.14 16.81 -15.40
N PRO A 38 2.93 17.07 -14.34
CA PRO A 38 2.77 16.39 -13.06
C PRO A 38 1.35 16.47 -12.48
N GLY A 39 0.67 17.62 -12.62
CA GLY A 39 -0.71 17.78 -12.16
C GLY A 39 -1.71 16.90 -12.91
N THR A 40 -1.58 16.81 -14.24
CA THR A 40 -2.41 15.93 -15.07
C THR A 40 -2.14 14.46 -14.78
N ALA A 41 -0.86 14.08 -14.64
CA ALA A 41 -0.46 12.73 -14.26
C ALA A 41 -1.06 12.33 -12.90
N ALA A 42 -1.02 13.22 -11.91
CA ALA A 42 -1.61 12.98 -10.59
C ALA A 42 -3.13 12.77 -10.62
N LEU A 43 -3.86 13.55 -11.45
CA LEU A 43 -5.30 13.38 -11.63
C LEU A 43 -5.66 12.04 -12.29
N ILE A 44 -4.91 11.65 -13.33
CA ILE A 44 -5.11 10.35 -13.99
C ILE A 44 -4.78 9.21 -13.03
N ALA A 45 -3.69 9.31 -12.28
CA ALA A 45 -3.32 8.32 -11.27
C ALA A 45 -4.42 8.10 -10.22
N ARG A 46 -5.09 9.17 -9.77
CA ARG A 46 -6.25 9.06 -8.86
C ARG A 46 -7.40 8.29 -9.49
N HIS A 47 -7.76 8.60 -10.73
CA HIS A 47 -8.83 7.87 -11.43
C HIS A 47 -8.49 6.39 -11.66
N LEU A 48 -7.24 6.08 -11.99
CA LEU A 48 -6.80 4.69 -12.16
C LEU A 48 -6.81 3.94 -10.81
N ALA A 49 -6.39 4.58 -9.71
CA ALA A 49 -6.45 4.00 -8.38
C ALA A 49 -7.89 3.73 -7.91
N ASP A 50 -8.83 4.62 -8.22
CA ASP A 50 -10.25 4.40 -7.92
C ASP A 50 -10.82 3.20 -8.69
N GLU A 51 -10.49 3.06 -9.98
CA GLU A 51 -10.92 1.92 -10.79
C GLU A 51 -10.27 0.61 -10.34
N ASP A 52 -8.97 0.61 -10.00
CA ASP A 52 -8.28 -0.57 -9.44
C ASP A 52 -8.94 -1.04 -8.14
N ARG A 53 -9.22 -0.12 -7.20
CA ARG A 53 -9.95 -0.44 -5.96
C ARG A 53 -11.31 -1.08 -6.25
N TRP A 54 -12.10 -0.48 -7.15
CA TRP A 54 -13.42 -1.00 -7.50
C TRP A 54 -13.37 -2.40 -8.11
N ILE A 55 -12.39 -2.66 -8.99
CA ILE A 55 -12.21 -3.99 -9.61
C ILE A 55 -11.84 -5.00 -8.54
N ARG A 56 -10.85 -4.68 -7.69
CA ARG A 56 -10.38 -5.53 -6.59
C ARG A 56 -11.49 -5.92 -5.63
N GLU A 57 -12.29 -4.95 -5.18
CA GLU A 57 -13.44 -5.18 -4.32
C GLU A 57 -14.44 -6.16 -4.98
N ALA A 58 -14.69 -6.00 -6.27
CA ALA A 58 -15.62 -6.85 -7.00
C ALA A 58 -15.18 -8.30 -7.18
N VAL A 59 -13.87 -8.51 -7.36
CA VAL A 59 -13.30 -9.85 -7.56
C VAL A 59 -12.79 -10.47 -6.25
N GLY A 60 -12.95 -9.78 -5.11
CA GLY A 60 -12.48 -10.24 -3.81
C GLY A 60 -10.95 -10.30 -3.70
N VAL A 61 -10.23 -9.51 -4.49
CA VAL A 61 -8.76 -9.45 -4.50
C VAL A 61 -8.31 -8.31 -3.60
N GLY A 62 -7.41 -8.59 -2.66
CA GLY A 62 -6.82 -7.56 -1.79
C GLY A 62 -5.82 -6.65 -2.54
N PRO A 63 -5.21 -5.68 -1.85
CA PRO A 63 -4.14 -4.87 -2.43
C PRO A 63 -2.95 -5.76 -2.80
N ASP A 64 -2.22 -5.37 -3.86
CA ASP A 64 -0.98 -6.06 -4.24
C ASP A 64 0.02 -6.00 -3.09
N ARG A 65 0.64 -7.14 -2.82
CA ARG A 65 1.53 -7.33 -1.68
C ARG A 65 2.81 -8.02 -2.12
N ALA A 66 3.94 -7.53 -1.64
CA ALA A 66 5.24 -8.19 -1.76
C ALA A 66 5.77 -8.52 -0.36
N PRO A 67 6.40 -9.69 -0.12
CA PRO A 67 7.06 -9.96 1.14
C PRO A 67 8.11 -8.90 1.48
N LEU A 68 8.20 -8.51 2.75
CA LEU A 68 9.30 -7.71 3.28
C LEU A 68 10.23 -8.63 4.08
N PRO A 69 11.27 -9.21 3.43
CA PRO A 69 12.12 -10.21 4.08
C PRO A 69 12.97 -9.58 5.20
N GLY A 70 13.23 -10.37 6.23
CA GLY A 70 14.18 -10.02 7.30
C GLY A 70 13.64 -9.09 8.39
N VAL A 71 12.48 -8.48 8.19
CA VAL A 71 11.88 -7.51 9.11
C VAL A 71 10.81 -8.19 9.97
N PRO A 72 11.03 -8.39 11.30
CA PRO A 72 10.01 -8.97 12.17
C PRO A 72 8.93 -7.95 12.53
N CYS A 73 7.70 -8.44 12.70
CA CYS A 73 6.63 -7.63 13.30
C CYS A 73 6.95 -7.33 14.78
N PRO A 74 6.98 -6.06 15.23
CA PRO A 74 7.28 -5.73 16.63
C PRO A 74 6.29 -6.31 17.65
N HIS A 75 5.03 -6.54 17.24
CA HIS A 75 4.02 -7.14 18.10
C HIS A 75 4.19 -8.65 18.24
N CYS A 76 4.35 -9.37 17.13
CA CYS A 76 4.28 -10.83 17.14
C CYS A 76 5.59 -11.55 16.85
N GLY A 77 6.67 -10.84 16.57
CA GLY A 77 8.00 -11.37 16.28
C GLY A 77 8.14 -12.06 14.92
N GLU A 78 7.04 -12.42 14.27
CA GLU A 78 7.06 -13.14 12.99
C GLU A 78 7.59 -12.29 11.85
N ARG A 79 8.34 -12.91 10.93
CA ARG A 79 8.87 -12.28 9.70
C ARG A 79 7.89 -12.38 8.53
N GLN A 80 6.61 -12.17 8.81
CA GLN A 80 5.52 -12.21 7.82
C GLN A 80 4.99 -10.80 7.53
N LEU A 81 5.89 -9.84 7.41
CA LEU A 81 5.54 -8.50 6.96
C LEU A 81 5.44 -8.49 5.43
N VAL A 82 4.45 -7.76 4.93
CA VAL A 82 4.24 -7.54 3.50
C VAL A 82 4.14 -6.05 3.23
N VAL A 83 4.73 -5.60 2.13
CA VAL A 83 4.58 -4.24 1.61
C VAL A 83 3.35 -4.23 0.71
N GLN A 84 2.40 -3.32 0.95
CA GLN A 84 1.35 -3.01 -0.02
C GLN A 84 1.98 -2.18 -1.15
N THR A 85 2.04 -2.75 -2.34
CA THR A 85 2.77 -2.19 -3.50
C THR A 85 1.84 -1.48 -4.49
N ALA A 86 0.57 -1.28 -4.13
CA ALA A 86 -0.37 -0.52 -4.93
C ALA A 86 -0.01 0.97 -4.86
N GLY A 87 0.42 1.56 -5.98
CA GLY A 87 0.73 2.99 -6.10
C GLY A 87 2.22 3.35 -6.01
N PRO A 88 2.55 4.64 -5.91
CA PRO A 88 3.91 5.14 -5.76
C PRO A 88 4.63 4.62 -4.51
N VAL A 89 5.96 4.43 -4.58
CA VAL A 89 6.77 3.80 -3.52
C VAL A 89 6.72 4.54 -2.18
N ASP A 90 6.59 5.85 -2.19
CA ASP A 90 6.47 6.71 -1.01
C ASP A 90 5.11 6.57 -0.30
N ALA A 91 4.08 6.13 -1.03
CA ALA A 91 2.76 5.81 -0.49
C ALA A 91 2.65 4.35 0.00
N TRP A 92 3.67 3.52 -0.21
CA TRP A 92 3.63 2.12 0.21
C TRP A 92 3.54 2.00 1.74
N THR A 93 2.72 1.04 2.17
CA THR A 93 2.57 0.69 3.59
C THR A 93 3.10 -0.72 3.83
N VAL A 94 3.47 -1.02 5.06
CA VAL A 94 3.85 -2.35 5.51
C VAL A 94 2.75 -2.87 6.42
N VAL A 95 2.35 -4.12 6.24
CA VAL A 95 1.29 -4.76 7.01
C VAL A 95 1.75 -6.10 7.56
N CYS A 96 1.33 -6.44 8.77
CA CYS A 96 1.54 -7.77 9.33
C CYS A 96 0.54 -8.78 8.74
N ALA A 97 1.03 -9.82 8.06
CA ALA A 97 0.18 -10.80 7.38
C ALA A 97 -0.36 -11.92 8.28
N THR A 98 0.05 -11.98 9.55
CA THR A 98 -0.35 -13.05 10.49
C THR A 98 -1.82 -12.96 10.94
N GLY A 99 -2.54 -11.88 10.63
CA GLY A 99 -3.91 -11.65 11.08
C GLY A 99 -4.05 -11.23 12.54
N ARG A 100 -2.96 -11.13 13.30
CA ARG A 100 -2.97 -10.59 14.68
C ARG A 100 -3.25 -9.09 14.65
N LEU A 101 -4.30 -8.68 15.36
CA LEU A 101 -4.79 -7.31 15.39
C LEU A 101 -4.07 -6.47 16.47
N CYS A 102 -4.06 -5.17 16.26
CA CYS A 102 -3.52 -4.21 17.21
C CYS A 102 -4.38 -4.17 18.48
N THR A 103 -3.71 -4.08 19.63
CA THR A 103 -4.34 -3.98 20.95
C THR A 103 -4.51 -2.53 21.42
N GLY A 104 -4.41 -1.54 20.52
CA GLY A 104 -4.55 -0.13 20.83
C GLY A 104 -3.36 0.48 21.57
N GLY A 105 -3.63 1.40 22.51
CA GLY A 105 -2.60 2.12 23.27
C GLY A 105 -1.68 1.16 24.04
N GLY A 106 -0.37 1.30 23.86
CA GLY A 106 0.63 0.42 24.47
C GLY A 106 0.91 -0.87 23.70
N CYS A 107 0.29 -1.07 22.53
CA CYS A 107 0.65 -2.17 21.65
C CYS A 107 2.14 -2.06 21.24
N PRO A 108 2.94 -3.14 21.35
CA PRO A 108 4.35 -3.13 20.94
C PRO A 108 4.56 -2.83 19.45
N CYS A 109 3.51 -2.82 18.62
CA CYS A 109 3.58 -2.50 17.21
C CYS A 109 4.13 -1.09 16.92
N GLY A 110 4.05 -0.16 17.89
CA GLY A 110 4.56 1.21 17.74
C GLY A 110 3.88 2.03 16.64
N MET A 111 2.71 1.58 16.16
CA MET A 111 1.95 2.24 15.09
C MET A 111 1.50 3.63 15.55
N PRO A 112 1.87 4.72 14.84
CA PRO A 112 1.34 6.05 15.12
C PRO A 112 -0.18 6.04 15.01
N GLY A 113 -0.87 6.47 16.07
CA GLY A 113 -2.33 6.42 16.12
C GLY A 113 -2.88 4.99 16.22
N ALA A 114 -2.22 4.12 17.02
CA ALA A 114 -2.66 2.74 17.25
C ALA A 114 -4.17 2.65 17.57
N VAL A 115 -4.91 1.91 16.75
CA VAL A 115 -6.34 1.65 16.91
C VAL A 115 -6.53 0.19 17.30
N GLU A 116 -7.33 -0.08 18.33
CA GLU A 116 -7.64 -1.44 18.73
C GLU A 116 -8.46 -2.17 17.65
N GLY A 117 -8.16 -3.45 17.43
CA GLY A 117 -8.92 -4.31 16.54
C GLY A 117 -8.60 -4.16 15.04
N VAL A 118 -7.61 -3.35 14.65
CA VAL A 118 -7.21 -3.21 13.24
C VAL A 118 -5.87 -3.92 12.94
N PRO A 119 -5.61 -4.32 11.68
CA PRO A 119 -4.30 -4.86 11.30
C PRO A 119 -3.17 -3.88 11.57
N HIS A 120 -2.00 -4.38 11.96
CA HIS A 120 -0.80 -3.54 12.10
C HIS A 120 -0.38 -3.01 10.73
N ILE A 121 -0.31 -1.69 10.61
CA ILE A 121 0.07 -0.98 9.39
C ILE A 121 1.06 0.15 9.68
N TRP A 122 2.10 0.26 8.87
CA TRP A 122 3.11 1.31 8.99
C TRP A 122 3.37 1.95 7.63
N ARG A 123 3.86 3.19 7.60
CA ARG A 123 4.48 3.70 6.37
C ARG A 123 5.74 2.88 6.09
N ARG A 124 6.03 2.61 4.82
CA ARG A 124 7.21 1.81 4.46
C ARG A 124 8.52 2.39 4.98
N ALA A 125 8.68 3.72 4.91
CA ALA A 125 9.86 4.40 5.42
C ALA A 125 10.06 4.15 6.92
N ASP A 126 8.98 4.24 7.70
CA ASP A 126 9.00 4.03 9.15
C ASP A 126 9.28 2.57 9.50
N ALA A 127 8.70 1.62 8.77
CA ALA A 127 8.93 0.19 9.01
C ALA A 127 10.37 -0.24 8.71
N ILE A 128 11.00 0.31 7.67
CA ILE A 128 12.39 0.00 7.34
C ILE A 128 13.34 0.73 8.30
N GLY A 129 13.06 2.00 8.64
CA GLY A 129 13.88 2.80 9.55
C GLY A 129 13.79 2.39 11.02
N ALA A 130 12.59 2.09 11.53
CA ALA A 130 12.37 1.67 12.91
C ALA A 130 12.95 0.28 13.20
N VAL A 131 12.98 -0.61 12.20
CA VAL A 131 13.51 -1.97 12.37
C VAL A 131 15.04 -2.01 12.26
N ALA A 132 15.67 -0.97 11.71
CA ALA A 132 17.11 -0.74 11.84
C ALA A 132 17.50 -0.17 13.22
N GLY A 133 16.54 0.36 13.99
CA GLY A 133 16.79 1.06 15.27
C GLY A 133 16.18 0.42 16.52
N ALA A 134 15.43 -0.68 16.40
CA ALA A 134 14.76 -1.30 17.55
C ALA A 134 15.63 -2.39 18.23
N ALA A 135 16.52 -1.95 19.12
CA ALA A 135 16.65 -2.48 20.48
C ALA A 135 17.47 -1.48 21.33
N PRO A 136 17.00 -1.16 22.55
CA PRO A 136 17.53 -1.92 23.68
C PRO A 136 16.45 -2.60 24.50
N ALA A 137 16.91 -3.64 25.19
CA ALA A 137 16.19 -4.59 26.02
C ALA A 137 15.26 -3.94 27.05
N ASN A 138 14.11 -4.57 27.26
CA ASN A 138 13.39 -4.46 28.52
C ASN A 138 14.27 -5.13 29.59
N PRO A 139 14.73 -4.44 30.65
CA PRO A 139 15.44 -5.11 31.73
C PRO A 139 14.45 -6.06 32.42
N THR A 140 14.81 -7.34 32.40
CA THR A 140 14.34 -8.34 33.36
C THR A 140 14.33 -7.71 34.76
N ARG A 141 13.17 -7.74 35.41
CA ARG A 141 13.04 -7.60 36.86
C ARG A 141 12.37 -8.86 37.39
N GLU A 142 13.12 -9.95 37.38
CA GLU A 142 13.03 -10.96 38.42
C GLU A 142 13.69 -10.41 39.70
N ASP A 143 13.16 -10.89 40.83
CA ASP A 143 13.72 -10.90 42.17
C ASP A 143 13.85 -9.60 42.98
N ARG A 144 12.93 -9.47 43.95
CA ARG A 144 13.33 -9.21 45.34
C ARG A 144 12.44 -9.97 46.33
N PRO A 145 13.02 -10.37 47.48
CA PRO A 145 12.62 -11.53 48.28
C PRO A 145 11.30 -11.37 49.03
#